data_AF-A0A952BVH4-F1
#
_entry.id   AF-A0A952BVH4-F1
#
_cell.length_a   1.000
_cell.length_b   1.000
_cell.length_c   1.000
_cell.angle_alpha   90.00
_cell.angle_beta   90.00
_cell.angle_gamma   90.00
#
_symmetry.space_group_name_H-M   'P 1'
#
loop_
_entity.id
_entity.type
_entity.pdbx_description
1 polymer ?
#
loop_
_entity_poly.entity_id
_entity_poly.type
_entity_poly.pdbx_seq_one_letter_code
_entity_poly.pdbx_strand_id
1 'polypeptide(L)'
;MEQDYSKRHSMPSKEEQHTLTGIVILDKMIHKKRTFLTSLEGDDTHLEDVLDFLSKNGVLDIDVESAQYTVTPKGKSLYETFLKKYKEYLRVYDVFCAVDLGSGEFGFDKIFDYQADVFQQYIHEERFQDLRVTVCEFKKMNPIEVVFISFLIEKRFREPKDRSTVLGEKSWQFSLVYGEIFREILGICNRSLHFEELGYEDELGKVSGEAVIRDVVEQGCKLAREIHMHRLELQKEREEEEKEQRLKDLEPVSQTTTVSEYESYYAPYHDPYYRSPLWDLALLAIIL
;
A
#
# COMPACT_ATOMS: atom_id res chain seq x y z
N MET A 1 31.13 -5.97 -16.45
CA MET A 1 30.41 -4.70 -16.29
C MET A 1 29.39 -4.95 -15.22
N GLU A 2 29.52 -4.30 -14.06
CA GLU A 2 28.41 -4.24 -13.11
C GLU A 2 27.24 -3.56 -13.82
N GLN A 3 26.07 -4.17 -13.74
CA GLN A 3 24.87 -3.67 -14.37
C GLN A 3 24.36 -2.48 -13.53
N ASP A 4 24.14 -1.34 -14.18
CA ASP A 4 23.67 -0.12 -13.52
C ASP A 4 22.14 -0.16 -13.36
N TYR A 5 21.67 -0.29 -12.11
CA TYR A 5 20.25 -0.34 -11.75
C TYR A 5 19.65 1.03 -11.43
N SER A 6 20.42 2.12 -11.52
CA SER A 6 19.99 3.46 -11.08
C SER A 6 18.91 4.12 -11.95
N LYS A 7 18.60 3.56 -13.13
CA LYS A 7 17.60 4.09 -14.08
C LYS A 7 16.68 3.01 -14.65
N ARG A 8 16.40 1.98 -13.86
CA ARG A 8 15.62 0.82 -14.31
C ARG A 8 14.12 1.06 -14.40
N HIS A 9 13.60 2.08 -13.70
CA HIS A 9 12.21 2.53 -13.81
C HIS A 9 12.10 3.85 -14.56
N SER A 10 11.00 4.00 -15.29
CA SER A 10 10.62 5.25 -15.95
C SER A 10 9.47 5.94 -15.21
N MET A 11 9.33 7.24 -15.46
CA MET A 11 8.18 8.01 -14.98
C MET A 11 6.88 7.37 -15.47
N PRO A 12 5.86 7.19 -14.61
CA PRO A 12 4.54 6.74 -15.05
C PRO A 12 3.96 7.70 -16.07
N SER A 13 3.22 7.17 -17.03
CA SER A 13 2.46 7.96 -18.01
C SER A 13 1.48 8.92 -17.31
N LYS A 14 1.05 9.96 -18.01
CA LYS A 14 0.10 10.93 -17.45
C LYS A 14 -1.21 10.26 -17.01
N GLU A 15 -1.67 9.25 -17.76
CA GLU A 15 -2.87 8.47 -17.43
C GLU A 15 -2.68 7.60 -16.17
N GLU A 16 -1.52 6.98 -15.99
CA GLU A 16 -1.19 6.27 -14.73
C GLU A 16 -1.14 7.24 -13.54
N GLN A 17 -0.54 8.41 -13.72
CA GLN A 17 -0.53 9.46 -12.69
C GLN A 17 -1.95 9.93 -12.34
N HIS A 18 -2.80 10.13 -13.34
CA HIS A 18 -4.22 10.49 -13.13
C HIS A 18 -4.99 9.37 -12.44
N THR A 19 -4.74 8.11 -12.81
CA THR A 19 -5.33 6.93 -12.18
C THR A 19 -5.01 6.88 -10.69
N LEU A 20 -3.72 6.99 -10.33
CA LEU A 20 -3.27 6.95 -8.95
C LEU A 20 -3.77 8.17 -8.16
N THR A 21 -3.75 9.36 -8.76
CA THR A 21 -4.36 10.56 -8.15
C THR A 21 -5.86 10.37 -7.94
N GLY A 22 -6.55 9.73 -8.88
CA GLY A 22 -7.95 9.37 -8.79
C GLY A 22 -8.25 8.45 -7.61
N ILE A 23 -7.36 7.54 -7.23
CA ILE A 23 -7.51 6.74 -6.01
C ILE A 23 -7.57 7.63 -4.76
N VAL A 24 -6.73 8.67 -4.68
CA VAL A 24 -6.75 9.63 -3.56
C VAL A 24 -8.07 10.40 -3.52
N ILE A 25 -8.55 10.84 -4.68
CA ILE A 25 -9.85 11.53 -4.81
C ILE A 25 -10.98 10.60 -4.36
N LEU A 26 -11.00 9.34 -4.84
CA LEU A 26 -12.00 8.35 -4.48
C LEU A 26 -11.97 8.02 -2.98
N ASP A 27 -10.80 7.90 -2.35
CA ASP A 27 -10.70 7.75 -0.89
C ASP A 27 -11.37 8.91 -0.15
N LYS A 28 -11.09 10.14 -0.60
CA LYS A 28 -11.69 11.35 0.00
C LYS A 28 -13.20 11.39 -0.20
N MET A 29 -13.70 11.06 -1.38
CA MET A 29 -15.15 11.03 -1.64
C MET A 29 -15.85 9.91 -0.87
N ILE A 30 -15.33 8.69 -0.92
CA ILE A 30 -16.00 7.49 -0.40
C ILE A 30 -15.86 7.40 1.13
N HIS A 31 -14.63 7.51 1.65
CA HIS A 31 -14.36 7.35 3.09
C HIS A 31 -14.45 8.65 3.87
N LYS A 32 -13.95 9.76 3.31
CA LYS A 32 -13.97 11.06 4.03
C LYS A 32 -15.23 11.87 3.77
N LYS A 33 -16.12 11.39 2.89
CA LYS A 33 -17.36 12.09 2.49
C LYS A 33 -17.09 13.52 2.00
N ARG A 34 -15.91 13.74 1.40
CA ARG A 34 -15.53 15.02 0.80
C ARG A 34 -16.25 15.17 -0.54
N THR A 35 -16.83 16.34 -0.76
CA THR A 35 -17.42 16.71 -2.04
C THR A 35 -16.43 17.54 -2.86
N PHE A 36 -16.50 17.39 -4.18
CA PHE A 36 -15.76 18.22 -5.13
C PHE A 36 -16.80 18.90 -6.04
N LEU A 37 -16.79 20.22 -6.07
CA LEU A 37 -17.70 21.02 -6.91
C LEU A 37 -17.19 21.03 -8.36
N THR A 38 -18.09 21.18 -9.32
CA THR A 38 -17.71 21.39 -10.73
C THR A 38 -17.07 22.75 -10.96
N SER A 39 -17.50 23.77 -10.19
CA SER A 39 -16.79 25.03 -10.07
C SER A 39 -15.71 24.90 -9.00
N LEU A 40 -14.51 24.50 -9.41
CA LEU A 40 -13.38 24.27 -8.51
C LEU A 40 -12.89 25.59 -7.90
N GLU A 41 -12.52 25.54 -6.62
CA GLU A 41 -12.02 26.68 -5.86
C GLU A 41 -10.80 26.28 -5.01
N GLY A 42 -9.95 27.25 -4.70
CA GLY A 42 -8.74 27.01 -3.90
C GLY A 42 -7.84 25.95 -4.53
N ASP A 43 -7.30 25.04 -3.71
CA ASP A 43 -6.39 23.99 -4.18
C ASP A 43 -7.05 22.95 -5.10
N ASP A 44 -8.38 22.88 -5.11
CA ASP A 44 -9.09 21.94 -5.97
C ASP A 44 -9.02 22.33 -7.44
N THR A 45 -8.68 23.58 -7.76
CA THR A 45 -8.43 24.00 -9.16
C THR A 45 -7.27 23.24 -9.78
N HIS A 46 -6.33 22.74 -8.99
CA HIS A 46 -5.25 21.89 -9.51
C HIS A 46 -5.78 20.54 -10.03
N LEU A 47 -6.92 20.08 -9.55
CA LEU A 47 -7.47 18.76 -9.89
C LEU A 47 -8.26 18.73 -11.20
N GLU A 48 -8.43 19.87 -11.89
CA GLU A 48 -9.28 20.00 -13.09
C GLU A 48 -9.00 18.89 -14.12
N ASP A 49 -7.75 18.76 -14.58
CA ASP A 49 -7.34 17.74 -15.55
C ASP A 49 -7.63 16.31 -15.09
N VAL A 50 -7.50 16.04 -13.79
CA VAL A 50 -7.71 14.69 -13.23
C VAL A 50 -9.19 14.39 -13.12
N LEU A 51 -10.00 15.34 -12.63
CA LEU A 51 -11.45 15.19 -12.54
C LEU A 51 -12.07 15.02 -13.93
N ASP A 52 -11.59 15.79 -14.91
CA ASP A 52 -11.96 15.64 -16.32
C ASP A 52 -11.63 14.25 -16.86
N PHE A 53 -10.41 13.76 -16.58
CA PHE A 53 -10.00 12.41 -16.97
C PHE A 53 -10.90 11.34 -16.34
N LEU A 54 -11.22 11.46 -15.05
CA LEU A 54 -12.07 10.49 -14.35
C LEU A 54 -13.53 10.54 -14.86
N SER A 55 -14.07 11.72 -15.15
CA SER A 55 -15.40 11.86 -15.73
C SER A 55 -15.48 11.31 -17.16
N LYS A 56 -14.50 11.65 -18.02
CA LYS A 56 -14.45 11.12 -19.40
C LYS A 56 -14.38 9.59 -19.46
N ASN A 57 -13.74 8.97 -18.47
CA ASN A 57 -13.63 7.51 -18.38
C ASN A 57 -14.74 6.85 -17.52
N GLY A 58 -15.77 7.61 -17.14
CA GLY A 58 -16.94 7.10 -16.41
C GLY A 58 -16.67 6.68 -14.96
N VAL A 59 -15.55 7.12 -14.37
CA VAL A 59 -15.23 6.89 -12.95
C VAL A 59 -16.00 7.85 -12.05
N LEU A 60 -16.20 9.09 -12.52
CA LEU A 60 -17.03 10.11 -11.90
C LEU A 60 -18.16 10.53 -12.84
N ASP A 61 -19.26 11.01 -12.26
CA ASP A 61 -20.36 11.67 -12.97
C ASP A 61 -20.66 13.02 -12.30
N ILE A 62 -21.45 13.87 -12.95
CA ILE A 62 -21.83 15.18 -12.42
C ILE A 62 -23.31 15.15 -12.03
N ASP A 63 -23.59 15.40 -10.76
CA ASP A 63 -24.93 15.75 -10.33
C ASP A 63 -25.23 17.19 -10.72
N VAL A 64 -26.15 17.36 -11.68
CA VAL A 64 -26.51 18.66 -12.25
C VAL A 64 -27.25 19.54 -11.25
N GLU A 65 -28.01 18.96 -10.30
CA GLU A 65 -28.77 19.74 -9.33
C GLU A 65 -27.87 20.36 -8.27
N SER A 66 -26.89 19.58 -7.80
CA SER A 66 -25.95 20.01 -6.76
C SER A 66 -24.66 20.62 -7.30
N ALA A 67 -24.40 20.50 -8.62
CA ALA A 67 -23.17 20.90 -9.30
C ALA A 67 -21.91 20.25 -8.69
N GLN A 68 -21.98 18.94 -8.39
CA GLN A 68 -20.90 18.19 -7.73
C GLN A 68 -20.53 16.94 -8.51
N TYR A 69 -19.26 16.55 -8.41
CA TYR A 69 -18.82 15.24 -8.85
C TYR A 69 -19.35 14.16 -7.90
N THR A 70 -19.83 13.06 -8.47
CA THR A 70 -20.32 11.88 -7.76
C THR A 70 -19.61 10.63 -8.26
N VAL A 71 -19.41 9.66 -7.36
CA VAL A 71 -18.71 8.41 -7.70
C VAL A 71 -19.67 7.43 -8.36
N THR A 72 -19.32 6.97 -9.57
CA THR A 72 -20.11 5.99 -10.31
C THR A 72 -19.89 4.57 -9.77
N PRO A 73 -20.70 3.56 -10.20
CA PRO A 73 -20.40 2.16 -9.91
C PRO A 73 -19.01 1.72 -10.40
N LYS A 74 -18.54 2.23 -11.56
CA LYS A 74 -17.19 1.96 -12.07
C LYS A 74 -16.12 2.53 -11.14
N GLY A 75 -16.31 3.77 -10.66
CA GLY A 75 -15.39 4.38 -9.69
C GLY A 75 -15.34 3.66 -8.36
N LYS A 76 -16.48 3.16 -7.86
CA LYS A 76 -16.52 2.29 -6.67
C LYS A 76 -15.74 1.00 -6.90
N SER A 77 -15.94 0.32 -8.03
CA SER A 77 -15.24 -0.93 -8.36
C SER A 77 -13.73 -0.75 -8.49
N LEU A 78 -13.29 0.34 -9.12
CA LEU A 78 -11.88 0.73 -9.16
C LEU A 78 -11.31 0.88 -7.75
N TYR A 79 -12.01 1.63 -6.90
CA TYR A 79 -11.58 1.89 -5.54
C TYR A 79 -11.56 0.63 -4.66
N GLU A 80 -12.57 -0.24 -4.78
CA GLU A 80 -12.61 -1.53 -4.11
C GLU A 80 -11.46 -2.44 -4.55
N THR A 81 -11.09 -2.42 -5.83
CA THR A 81 -9.93 -3.18 -6.34
C THR A 81 -8.63 -2.63 -5.76
N PHE A 82 -8.48 -1.31 -5.70
CA PHE A 82 -7.38 -0.68 -4.99
C PHE A 82 -7.34 -1.10 -3.51
N LEU A 83 -8.47 -1.12 -2.80
CA LEU A 83 -8.52 -1.55 -1.40
C LEU A 83 -8.10 -3.01 -1.21
N LYS A 84 -8.36 -3.89 -2.18
CA LYS A 84 -7.84 -5.27 -2.15
C LYS A 84 -6.32 -5.28 -2.22
N LYS A 85 -5.71 -4.53 -3.17
CA LYS A 85 -4.25 -4.36 -3.27
C LYS A 85 -3.66 -3.76 -1.99
N TYR A 86 -4.27 -2.71 -1.45
CA TYR A 86 -3.88 -2.06 -0.21
C TYR A 86 -3.86 -3.03 0.98
N LYS A 87 -4.92 -3.83 1.14
CA LYS A 87 -5.00 -4.85 2.20
C LYS A 87 -3.95 -5.94 2.03
N GLU A 88 -3.74 -6.39 0.80
CA GLU A 88 -2.73 -7.40 0.50
C GLU A 88 -1.31 -6.88 0.77
N TYR A 89 -1.03 -5.64 0.38
CA TYR A 89 0.21 -4.95 0.71
C TYR A 89 0.52 -5.00 2.22
N LEU A 90 -0.43 -4.55 3.04
CA LEU A 90 -0.26 -4.54 4.50
C LEU A 90 -0.11 -5.93 5.11
N ARG A 91 -0.70 -6.95 4.48
CA ARG A 91 -0.69 -8.32 4.99
C ARG A 91 0.57 -9.08 4.62
N VAL A 92 1.10 -8.85 3.42
CA VAL A 92 2.12 -9.70 2.81
C VAL A 92 3.44 -8.97 2.62
N TYR A 93 3.41 -7.67 2.32
CA TYR A 93 4.59 -6.94 1.85
C TYR A 93 5.18 -5.99 2.90
N ASP A 94 4.39 -5.54 3.86
CA ASP A 94 4.84 -4.55 4.86
C ASP A 94 6.03 -5.07 5.71
N VAL A 95 6.10 -6.39 5.91
CA VAL A 95 7.21 -7.04 6.65
C VAL A 95 8.58 -6.78 6.03
N PHE A 96 8.67 -6.53 4.72
CA PHE A 96 9.94 -6.30 4.02
C PHE A 96 10.46 -4.88 4.15
N CYS A 97 9.78 -3.97 4.86
CA CYS A 97 10.27 -2.59 5.02
C CYS A 97 11.43 -2.46 6.01
N ALA A 98 11.69 -3.50 6.81
CA ALA A 98 12.77 -3.50 7.78
C ALA A 98 13.44 -4.88 7.83
N VAL A 99 14.43 -5.08 6.95
CA VAL A 99 15.23 -6.31 6.86
C VAL A 99 16.69 -5.99 7.14
N ASP A 100 17.27 -6.66 8.13
CA ASP A 100 18.70 -6.58 8.43
C ASP A 100 19.44 -7.60 7.57
N LEU A 101 20.05 -7.15 6.47
CA LEU A 101 20.78 -8.04 5.55
C LEU A 101 22.05 -8.64 6.19
N GLY A 102 22.55 -8.08 7.28
CA GLY A 102 23.75 -8.57 7.96
C GLY A 102 23.43 -9.74 8.89
N SER A 103 22.34 -9.65 9.66
CA SER A 103 21.91 -10.71 10.58
C SER A 103 20.86 -11.67 9.99
N GLY A 104 20.20 -11.28 8.89
CA GLY A 104 19.05 -12.00 8.33
C GLY A 104 17.74 -11.78 9.10
N GLU A 105 17.69 -10.82 10.02
CA GLU A 105 16.53 -10.57 10.88
C GLU A 105 15.49 -9.66 10.22
N PHE A 106 14.21 -9.92 10.50
CA PHE A 106 13.13 -9.01 10.14
C PHE A 106 12.74 -8.17 11.35
N GLY A 107 12.66 -6.85 11.18
CA GLY A 107 12.18 -5.95 12.22
C GLY A 107 10.77 -6.34 12.69
N PHE A 108 9.95 -6.88 11.79
CA PHE A 108 8.58 -7.34 12.07
C PHE A 108 8.49 -8.54 13.01
N ASP A 109 9.58 -9.27 13.26
CA ASP A 109 9.63 -10.30 14.31
C ASP A 109 9.31 -9.72 15.70
N LYS A 110 9.53 -8.40 15.88
CA LYS A 110 9.32 -7.66 17.13
C LYS A 110 7.99 -6.91 17.21
N ILE A 111 7.07 -7.14 16.28
CA ILE A 111 5.82 -6.36 16.21
C ILE A 111 4.91 -6.52 17.43
N PHE A 112 5.01 -7.65 18.14
CA PHE A 112 4.25 -7.91 19.38
C PHE A 112 5.07 -7.70 20.66
N ASP A 113 6.38 -7.51 20.52
CA ASP A 113 7.30 -7.30 21.66
C ASP A 113 7.29 -5.83 22.11
N TYR A 114 6.84 -4.92 21.24
CA TYR A 114 6.87 -3.47 21.47
C TYR A 114 5.48 -2.83 21.41
N GLN A 115 5.33 -1.70 22.12
CA GLN A 115 4.22 -0.78 21.87
C GLN A 115 4.34 -0.17 20.48
N ALA A 116 3.21 0.26 19.90
CA ALA A 116 3.17 0.66 18.50
C ALA A 116 4.13 1.79 18.14
N ASP A 117 4.28 2.81 18.99
CA ASP A 117 5.19 3.93 18.80
C ASP A 117 6.67 3.52 18.91
N VAL A 118 7.01 2.66 19.87
CA VAL A 118 8.36 2.10 20.05
C VAL A 118 8.72 1.19 18.87
N PHE A 119 7.78 0.34 18.43
CA PHE A 119 7.96 -0.50 17.26
C PHE A 119 8.26 0.32 16.01
N GLN A 120 7.52 1.43 15.81
CA GLN A 120 7.79 2.33 14.70
C GLN A 120 9.20 2.91 14.78
N GLN A 121 9.70 3.31 15.94
CA GLN A 121 11.08 3.80 16.05
C GLN A 121 12.11 2.70 15.74
N TYR A 122 11.88 1.48 16.25
CA TYR A 122 12.75 0.32 16.04
C TYR A 122 12.93 -0.03 14.55
N ILE A 123 11.83 -0.13 13.79
CA ILE A 123 11.92 -0.50 12.36
C ILE A 123 12.53 0.59 11.47
N HIS A 124 12.79 1.79 12.01
CA HIS A 124 13.47 2.89 11.30
C HIS A 124 14.96 3.04 11.69
N GLU A 125 15.52 2.09 12.46
CA GLU A 125 16.96 2.04 12.74
C GLU A 125 17.77 1.84 11.45
N GLU A 126 18.95 2.47 11.36
CA GLU A 126 19.80 2.47 10.14
C GLU A 126 20.23 1.07 9.67
N ARG A 127 20.23 0.07 10.56
CA ARG A 127 20.57 -1.32 10.21
C ARG A 127 19.56 -1.97 9.28
N PHE A 128 18.31 -1.51 9.33
CA PHE A 128 17.24 -2.07 8.52
C PHE A 128 17.24 -1.49 7.11
N GLN A 129 17.07 -2.36 6.13
CA GLN A 129 16.89 -2.01 4.73
C GLN A 129 15.43 -2.23 4.33
N ASP A 130 14.87 -1.29 3.57
CA ASP A 130 13.57 -1.44 2.95
C ASP A 130 13.71 -2.21 1.62
N LEU A 131 13.31 -3.48 1.65
CA LEU A 131 13.37 -4.39 0.51
C LEU A 131 12.02 -4.53 -0.21
N ARG A 132 11.01 -3.70 0.10
CA ARG A 132 9.68 -3.83 -0.53
C ARG A 132 9.75 -3.67 -2.04
N VAL A 133 10.48 -2.67 -2.53
CA VAL A 133 10.70 -2.48 -3.98
C VAL A 133 11.44 -3.68 -4.56
N THR A 134 12.52 -4.13 -3.91
CA THR A 134 13.35 -5.27 -4.32
C THR A 134 12.54 -6.56 -4.46
N VAL A 135 11.69 -6.85 -3.47
CA VAL A 135 10.79 -8.00 -3.47
C VAL A 135 9.74 -7.88 -4.58
N CYS A 136 9.18 -6.68 -4.79
CA CYS A 136 8.21 -6.46 -5.85
C CYS A 136 8.84 -6.64 -7.24
N GLU A 137 10.07 -6.20 -7.46
CA GLU A 137 10.82 -6.43 -8.71
C GLU A 137 11.04 -7.92 -8.94
N PHE A 138 11.53 -8.63 -7.92
CA PHE A 138 11.74 -10.07 -7.99
C PHE A 138 10.44 -10.84 -8.31
N LYS A 139 9.32 -10.41 -7.71
CA LYS A 139 7.97 -10.93 -8.00
C LYS A 139 7.34 -10.36 -9.27
N LYS A 140 8.05 -9.54 -10.05
CA LYS A 140 7.57 -8.94 -11.31
C LYS A 140 6.27 -8.13 -11.12
N MET A 141 6.20 -7.37 -10.04
CA MET A 141 5.12 -6.43 -9.72
C MET A 141 5.55 -5.00 -10.03
N ASN A 142 4.60 -4.09 -10.22
CA ASN A 142 4.90 -2.68 -10.44
C ASN A 142 5.30 -1.99 -9.11
N PRO A 143 6.57 -1.58 -8.92
CA PRO A 143 7.00 -0.97 -7.66
C PRO A 143 6.45 0.45 -7.46
N ILE A 144 6.03 1.15 -8.52
CA ILE A 144 5.40 2.47 -8.39
C ILE A 144 4.11 2.38 -7.57
N GLU A 145 3.26 1.39 -7.84
CA GLU A 145 2.00 1.19 -7.09
C GLU A 145 2.28 0.86 -5.61
N VAL A 146 3.34 0.10 -5.35
CA VAL A 146 3.76 -0.36 -4.02
C VAL A 146 4.20 0.81 -3.16
N VAL A 147 5.09 1.67 -3.68
CA VAL A 147 5.53 2.88 -2.97
C VAL A 147 4.38 3.89 -2.84
N PHE A 148 3.49 3.99 -3.84
CA PHE A 148 2.31 4.83 -3.76
C PHE A 148 1.36 4.40 -2.61
N ILE A 149 1.17 3.08 -2.43
CA ILE A 149 0.42 2.53 -1.29
C ILE A 149 1.12 2.88 0.04
N SER A 150 2.45 2.82 0.13
CA SER A 150 3.21 3.28 1.31
C SER A 150 2.91 4.73 1.65
N PHE A 151 2.89 5.62 0.65
CA PHE A 151 2.60 7.04 0.86
C PHE A 151 1.18 7.28 1.41
N LEU A 152 0.21 6.45 1.02
CA LEU A 152 -1.16 6.47 1.58
C LEU A 152 -1.17 6.05 3.05
N ILE A 153 -0.42 5.00 3.42
CA ILE A 153 -0.29 4.49 4.80
C ILE A 153 0.38 5.54 5.70
N GLU A 154 1.44 6.17 5.20
CA GLU A 154 2.16 7.29 5.83
C GLU A 154 1.33 8.57 5.88
N LYS A 155 0.12 8.55 5.30
CA LYS A 155 -0.85 9.65 5.35
C LYS A 155 -0.34 10.93 4.67
N ARG A 156 0.51 10.80 3.65
CA ARG A 156 1.12 11.92 2.91
C ARG A 156 0.11 12.79 2.15
N PHE A 157 -1.08 12.25 1.85
CA PHE A 157 -2.16 12.97 1.15
C PHE A 157 -3.27 13.49 2.07
N ARG A 158 -3.00 13.63 3.38
CA ARG A 158 -3.99 14.17 4.32
C ARG A 158 -4.24 15.65 4.08
N GLU A 159 -5.47 16.05 4.38
CA GLU A 159 -5.77 17.48 4.49
C GLU A 159 -4.99 18.08 5.66
N PRO A 160 -4.50 19.32 5.53
CA PRO A 160 -3.97 20.07 6.65
C PRO A 160 -5.02 20.18 7.76
N LYS A 161 -4.60 20.10 9.02
CA LYS A 161 -5.50 20.34 10.16
C LYS A 161 -6.03 21.78 10.14
N ASP A 162 -5.22 22.72 9.67
CA ASP A 162 -5.59 24.12 9.49
C ASP A 162 -5.57 24.47 7.99
N ARG A 163 -6.77 24.61 7.42
CA ARG A 163 -6.97 24.93 5.99
C ARG A 163 -6.53 26.35 5.61
N SER A 164 -6.16 27.19 6.58
CA SER A 164 -5.55 28.50 6.30
C SER A 164 -4.04 28.44 6.07
N THR A 165 -3.39 27.32 6.40
CA THR A 165 -1.91 27.25 6.50
C THR A 165 -1.21 26.54 5.34
N VAL A 166 -1.96 25.83 4.49
CA VAL A 166 -1.43 25.16 3.31
C VAL A 166 -2.38 25.48 2.16
N LEU A 167 -1.93 26.36 1.28
CA LEU A 167 -2.58 26.73 0.04
C LEU A 167 -1.52 26.74 -1.06
N GLY A 168 -1.90 26.38 -2.29
CA GLY A 168 -1.05 26.38 -3.46
C GLY A 168 -0.03 25.25 -3.50
N GLU A 169 1.24 25.58 -3.69
CA GLU A 169 2.33 24.64 -4.04
C GLU A 169 2.65 23.58 -2.97
N LYS A 170 2.10 23.72 -1.75
CA LYS A 170 2.28 22.77 -0.64
C LYS A 170 1.11 21.82 -0.45
N SER A 171 0.05 21.98 -1.24
CA SER A 171 -1.14 21.13 -1.17
C SER A 171 -0.87 19.75 -1.79
N TRP A 172 -1.54 18.71 -1.28
CA TRP A 172 -1.41 17.37 -1.84
C TRP A 172 -1.91 17.31 -3.29
N GLN A 173 -2.92 18.13 -3.63
CA GLN A 173 -3.45 18.30 -4.98
C GLN A 173 -2.35 18.76 -5.93
N PHE A 174 -1.64 19.82 -5.55
CA PHE A 174 -0.54 20.36 -6.34
C PHE A 174 0.57 19.31 -6.54
N SER A 175 1.09 18.74 -5.45
CA SER A 175 2.23 17.82 -5.55
C SER A 175 1.93 16.53 -6.33
N LEU A 176 0.67 16.06 -6.35
CA LEU A 176 0.25 14.96 -7.21
C LEU A 176 0.13 15.38 -8.67
N VAL A 177 -0.56 16.49 -8.95
CA VAL A 177 -0.88 16.91 -10.33
C VAL A 177 0.38 17.34 -11.11
N TYR A 178 1.30 18.05 -10.44
CA TYR A 178 2.54 18.55 -11.05
C TYR A 178 3.70 17.56 -10.95
N GLY A 179 3.44 16.32 -10.49
CA GLY A 179 4.37 15.21 -10.59
C GLY A 179 5.50 15.17 -9.56
N GLU A 180 5.48 16.01 -8.54
CA GLU A 180 6.49 15.98 -7.46
C GLU A 180 6.47 14.65 -6.71
N ILE A 181 5.28 14.19 -6.33
CA ILE A 181 5.10 12.90 -5.66
C ILE A 181 5.58 11.75 -6.55
N PHE A 182 5.28 11.79 -7.85
CA PHE A 182 5.69 10.73 -8.77
C PHE A 182 7.20 10.74 -9.03
N ARG A 183 7.85 11.91 -9.03
CA ARG A 183 9.32 12.03 -9.04
C ARG A 183 9.95 11.45 -7.78
N GLU A 184 9.35 11.70 -6.61
CA GLU A 184 9.82 11.13 -5.35
C GLU A 184 9.68 9.61 -5.35
N ILE A 185 8.51 9.09 -5.73
CA ILE A 185 8.25 7.65 -5.86
C ILE A 185 9.25 7.01 -6.83
N LEU A 186 9.45 7.59 -8.01
CA LEU A 186 10.42 7.10 -8.98
C LEU A 186 11.85 7.10 -8.40
N GLY A 187 12.20 8.15 -7.65
CA GLY A 187 13.48 8.26 -6.96
C GLY A 187 13.67 7.16 -5.91
N ILE A 188 12.63 6.80 -5.16
CA ILE A 188 12.67 5.67 -4.23
C ILE A 188 12.90 4.37 -5.01
N CYS A 189 12.07 4.09 -6.02
CA CYS A 189 12.18 2.85 -6.81
C CYS A 189 13.57 2.67 -7.43
N ASN A 190 14.16 3.74 -7.96
CA ASN A 190 15.49 3.68 -8.61
C ASN A 190 16.67 3.68 -7.62
N ARG A 191 16.47 4.10 -6.36
CA ARG A 191 17.50 4.05 -5.30
C ARG A 191 17.46 2.77 -4.47
N SER A 192 16.32 2.08 -4.42
CA SER A 192 16.22 0.77 -3.76
C SER A 192 17.21 -0.22 -4.40
N LEU A 193 17.75 -1.12 -3.57
CA LEU A 193 18.62 -2.20 -4.02
C LEU A 193 17.87 -3.07 -5.03
N HIS A 194 18.50 -3.37 -6.17
CA HIS A 194 18.05 -4.44 -7.04
C HIS A 194 18.46 -5.79 -6.43
N PHE A 195 17.66 -6.83 -6.63
CA PHE A 195 17.91 -8.11 -5.97
C PHE A 195 19.23 -8.75 -6.40
N GLU A 196 19.72 -8.48 -7.61
CA GLU A 196 21.04 -8.95 -8.07
C GLU A 196 22.22 -8.32 -7.31
N GLU A 197 22.00 -7.15 -6.70
CA GLU A 197 22.99 -6.43 -5.87
C GLU A 197 23.09 -7.00 -4.44
N LEU A 198 22.19 -7.89 -4.04
CA LEU A 198 22.20 -8.52 -2.71
C LEU A 198 23.25 -9.63 -2.56
N GLY A 199 23.88 -10.04 -3.67
CA GLY A 199 24.87 -11.12 -3.66
C GLY A 199 26.14 -10.71 -2.91
N TYR A 200 26.76 -11.65 -2.23
CA TYR A 200 27.99 -11.44 -1.47
C TYR A 200 28.95 -12.61 -1.65
N GLU A 201 30.21 -12.42 -1.25
CA GLU A 201 31.23 -13.44 -1.23
C GLU A 201 31.96 -13.38 0.11
N ASP A 202 32.04 -14.53 0.78
CA ASP A 202 32.70 -14.69 2.08
C ASP A 202 33.65 -15.90 2.06
N GLU A 203 34.15 -16.30 3.23
CA GLU A 203 35.07 -17.44 3.38
C GLU A 203 34.46 -18.79 2.96
N LEU A 204 33.12 -18.91 2.96
CA LEU A 204 32.38 -20.12 2.59
C LEU A 204 32.04 -20.16 1.10
N GLY A 205 32.13 -19.01 0.42
CA GLY A 205 32.05 -18.90 -1.04
C GLY A 205 31.17 -17.75 -1.48
N LYS A 206 30.75 -17.81 -2.74
CA LYS A 206 29.92 -16.79 -3.38
C LYS A 206 28.43 -17.16 -3.31
N VAL A 207 27.63 -16.25 -2.79
CA VAL A 207 26.16 -16.32 -2.77
C VAL A 207 25.60 -15.32 -3.79
N SER A 208 24.71 -15.79 -4.68
CA SER A 208 24.07 -14.91 -5.65
C SER A 208 22.97 -14.07 -5.02
N GLY A 209 22.73 -12.87 -5.54
CA GLY A 209 21.62 -12.03 -5.09
C GLY A 209 20.25 -12.69 -5.28
N GLU A 210 20.11 -13.53 -6.33
CA GLU A 210 18.91 -14.35 -6.52
C GLU A 210 18.71 -15.35 -5.37
N ALA A 211 19.77 -15.99 -4.85
CA ALA A 211 19.66 -16.88 -3.71
C ALA A 211 19.24 -16.12 -2.44
N VAL A 212 19.83 -14.92 -2.22
CA VAL A 212 19.50 -14.07 -1.07
C VAL A 212 18.04 -13.62 -1.12
N ILE A 213 17.56 -13.08 -2.24
CA ILE A 213 16.17 -12.60 -2.32
C ILE A 213 15.15 -13.73 -2.20
N ARG A 214 15.47 -14.94 -2.67
CA ARG A 214 14.62 -16.13 -2.48
C ARG A 214 14.45 -16.45 -1.00
N ASP A 215 15.55 -16.51 -0.27
CA ASP A 215 15.55 -16.74 1.18
C ASP A 215 14.79 -15.64 1.93
N VAL A 216 15.05 -14.37 1.61
CA VAL A 216 14.31 -13.22 2.17
C VAL A 216 12.80 -13.36 1.91
N VAL A 217 12.39 -13.66 0.68
CA VAL A 217 10.97 -13.80 0.32
C VAL A 217 10.32 -14.98 1.06
N GLU A 218 11.02 -16.11 1.18
CA GLU A 218 10.54 -17.28 1.91
C GLU A 218 10.33 -16.97 3.41
N GLN A 219 11.33 -16.38 4.06
CA GLN A 219 11.27 -16.00 5.46
C GLN A 219 10.19 -14.93 5.72
N GLY A 220 10.18 -13.86 4.92
CA GLY A 220 9.21 -12.78 5.07
C GLY A 220 7.76 -13.22 4.82
N CYS A 221 7.51 -14.08 3.81
CA CYS A 221 6.17 -14.61 3.58
C CYS A 221 5.71 -15.52 4.72
N LYS A 222 6.62 -16.29 5.33
CA LYS A 222 6.32 -17.08 6.53
C LYS A 222 5.98 -16.16 7.71
N LEU A 223 6.81 -15.16 7.98
CA LEU A 223 6.60 -14.19 9.06
C LEU A 223 5.28 -13.42 8.91
N ALA A 224 4.98 -12.94 7.71
CA ALA A 224 3.72 -12.26 7.41
C ALA A 224 2.48 -13.10 7.77
N ARG A 225 2.51 -14.41 7.47
CA ARG A 225 1.45 -15.35 7.83
C ARG A 225 1.36 -15.53 9.34
N GLU A 226 2.48 -15.69 10.02
CA GLU A 226 2.55 -15.86 11.49
C GLU A 226 2.01 -14.63 12.22
N ILE A 227 2.40 -13.42 11.81
CA ILE A 227 1.89 -12.16 12.36
C ILE A 227 0.38 -12.05 12.17
N HIS A 228 -0.13 -12.42 11.00
CA HIS A 228 -1.55 -12.37 10.75
C HIS A 228 -2.32 -13.36 11.62
N MET A 229 -1.81 -14.59 11.76
CA MET A 229 -2.41 -15.61 12.61
C MET A 229 -2.50 -15.16 14.05
N HIS A 230 -1.41 -14.62 14.57
CA HIS A 230 -1.39 -14.13 15.94
C HIS A 230 -2.38 -12.98 16.16
N ARG A 231 -2.50 -12.04 15.20
CA ARG A 231 -3.52 -10.98 15.24
C ARG A 231 -4.95 -11.53 15.29
N LEU A 232 -5.23 -12.59 14.54
CA LEU A 232 -6.55 -13.23 14.54
C LEU A 232 -6.86 -13.95 15.86
N GLU A 233 -5.87 -14.63 16.43
CA GLU A 233 -5.99 -15.26 17.75
C GLU A 233 -6.32 -14.21 18.82
N LEU A 234 -5.54 -13.13 18.88
CA LEU A 234 -5.80 -12.00 19.78
C LEU A 234 -7.18 -11.37 19.56
N GLN A 235 -7.65 -11.29 18.31
CA GLN A 235 -8.99 -10.77 18.01
C GLN A 235 -10.08 -11.72 18.53
N LYS A 236 -9.93 -13.04 18.33
CA LYS A 236 -10.89 -14.04 18.83
C LYS A 236 -10.96 -14.03 20.35
N GLU A 237 -9.80 -13.99 21.03
CA GLU A 237 -9.73 -13.89 22.49
C GLU A 237 -10.51 -12.67 23.00
N ARG A 238 -10.30 -11.49 22.37
CA ARG A 238 -11.06 -10.28 22.71
C ARG A 238 -12.55 -10.42 22.44
N GLU A 239 -12.95 -11.02 21.31
CA GLU A 239 -14.36 -11.26 21.00
C GLU A 239 -15.02 -12.22 22.00
N GLU A 240 -14.29 -13.24 22.46
CA GLU A 240 -14.75 -14.19 23.48
C GLU A 240 -14.85 -13.53 24.86
N GLU A 241 -13.87 -12.72 25.26
CA GLU A 241 -13.93 -11.91 26.48
C GLU A 241 -15.12 -10.94 26.44
N GLU A 242 -15.32 -10.23 25.34
CA GLU A 242 -16.45 -9.33 25.14
C GLU A 242 -17.79 -10.09 25.13
N LYS A 243 -17.83 -11.30 24.57
CA LYS A 243 -19.02 -12.17 24.62
C LYS A 243 -19.30 -12.63 26.03
N GLU A 244 -18.29 -13.06 26.80
CA GLU A 244 -18.46 -13.48 28.19
C GLU A 244 -18.94 -12.32 29.06
N GLN A 245 -18.41 -11.12 28.82
CA GLN A 245 -18.81 -9.89 29.50
C GLN A 245 -20.26 -9.50 29.13
N ARG A 246 -20.66 -9.63 27.87
CA ARG A 246 -22.05 -9.42 27.42
C ARG A 246 -23.01 -10.50 27.90
N LEU A 247 -22.56 -11.75 28.05
CA LEU A 247 -23.37 -12.86 28.55
C LEU A 247 -23.71 -12.67 30.05
N LYS A 248 -22.86 -11.96 30.80
CA LYS A 248 -23.13 -11.52 32.18
C LYS A 248 -24.24 -10.45 32.25
N ASP A 249 -24.59 -9.80 31.13
CA ASP A 249 -25.52 -8.66 31.04
C ASP A 249 -26.85 -8.93 30.27
N LEU A 250 -27.19 -10.18 29.93
CA LEU A 250 -28.43 -10.64 29.23
C LEU A 250 -28.69 -10.09 27.80
N GLU A 251 -28.27 -10.84 26.77
CA GLU A 251 -29.10 -11.47 25.70
C GLU A 251 -28.17 -12.16 24.66
N PRO A 252 -28.50 -13.36 24.16
CA PRO A 252 -27.62 -14.09 23.24
C PRO A 252 -27.83 -13.66 21.79
N VAL A 253 -26.77 -13.13 21.16
CA VAL A 253 -26.66 -13.08 19.70
C VAL A 253 -25.50 -13.96 19.27
N SER A 254 -25.84 -15.02 18.53
CA SER A 254 -24.88 -15.91 17.86
C SER A 254 -24.53 -15.34 16.50
N GLN A 255 -23.25 -15.06 16.27
CA GLN A 255 -22.63 -15.21 14.95
C GLN A 255 -21.19 -15.71 15.10
N THR A 256 -20.93 -16.86 14.48
CA THR A 256 -19.61 -17.50 14.38
C THR A 256 -19.26 -17.53 12.91
N THR A 257 -18.39 -16.64 12.44
CA THR A 257 -17.82 -16.69 11.09
C THR A 257 -16.49 -15.94 11.06
N THR A 258 -15.39 -16.57 11.50
CA THR A 258 -14.04 -15.96 11.35
C THR A 258 -12.95 -16.96 10.94
N VAL A 259 -13.06 -18.25 11.31
CA VAL A 259 -12.04 -19.26 10.98
C VAL A 259 -12.00 -19.60 9.47
N SER A 260 -13.16 -19.63 8.81
CA SER A 260 -13.28 -20.03 7.39
C SER A 260 -12.66 -19.03 6.41
N GLU A 261 -12.57 -17.74 6.74
CA GLU A 261 -12.00 -16.73 5.82
C GLU A 261 -10.46 -16.76 5.79
N TYR A 262 -9.82 -17.23 6.87
CA TYR A 262 -8.36 -17.30 6.98
C TYR A 262 -7.73 -18.31 6.03
N GLU A 263 -8.17 -19.59 6.10
CA GLU A 263 -7.63 -20.65 5.24
C GLU A 263 -7.83 -20.30 3.76
N SER A 264 -8.95 -19.67 3.42
CA SER A 264 -9.27 -19.26 2.06
C SER A 264 -8.33 -18.15 1.52
N TYR A 265 -8.01 -17.14 2.34
CA TYR A 265 -7.17 -16.01 1.88
C TYR A 265 -5.68 -16.35 1.79
N TYR A 266 -5.13 -17.07 2.79
CA TYR A 266 -3.70 -17.38 2.84
C TYR A 266 -3.32 -18.68 2.13
N ALA A 267 -4.29 -19.54 1.76
CA ALA A 267 -4.02 -20.77 1.00
C ALA A 267 -3.04 -20.55 -0.17
N PRO A 268 -3.17 -19.51 -1.01
CA PRO A 268 -2.23 -19.26 -2.09
C PRO A 268 -0.83 -18.82 -1.61
N TYR A 269 -0.74 -18.10 -0.49
CA TYR A 269 0.52 -17.58 0.07
C TYR A 269 1.31 -18.61 0.90
N HIS A 270 0.86 -19.87 0.94
CA HIS A 270 1.75 -20.97 1.33
C HIS A 270 2.87 -21.16 0.32
N ASP A 271 2.65 -20.79 -0.95
CA ASP A 271 3.72 -20.60 -1.91
C ASP A 271 4.29 -19.17 -1.74
N PRO A 272 5.54 -19.01 -1.26
CA PRO A 272 6.16 -17.70 -1.08
C PRO A 272 6.36 -16.95 -2.39
N TYR A 273 6.36 -17.66 -3.53
CA TYR A 273 6.45 -17.09 -4.87
C TYR A 273 5.10 -16.79 -5.50
N TYR A 274 4.00 -17.12 -4.80
CA TYR A 274 2.68 -16.72 -5.25
C TYR A 274 2.60 -15.21 -5.41
N ARG A 275 2.07 -14.82 -6.56
CA ARG A 275 1.72 -13.45 -6.92
C ARG A 275 0.23 -13.42 -7.19
N SER A 276 -0.50 -12.66 -6.39
CA SER A 276 -1.93 -12.46 -6.58
C SER A 276 -2.22 -11.88 -7.97
N PRO A 277 -3.17 -12.45 -8.73
CA PRO A 277 -3.63 -11.88 -10.00
C PRO A 277 -4.13 -10.43 -9.87
N LEU A 278 -4.43 -9.97 -8.65
CA LEU A 278 -4.75 -8.57 -8.38
C LEU A 278 -3.63 -7.62 -8.84
N TRP A 279 -2.37 -8.04 -8.75
CA TRP A 279 -1.22 -7.22 -9.17
C TRP A 279 -0.94 -7.27 -10.68
N ASP A 280 -1.53 -8.22 -11.40
CA ASP A 280 -1.42 -8.32 -12.85
C ASP A 280 -2.34 -7.32 -13.55
N LEU A 281 -3.40 -6.89 -12.85
CA LEU A 281 -4.32 -5.87 -13.30
C LEU A 281 -3.83 -4.50 -12.88
N ALA A 282 -3.19 -3.76 -13.80
CA ALA A 282 -2.87 -2.35 -13.60
C ALA A 282 -4.16 -1.57 -13.30
N LEU A 283 -4.12 -0.63 -12.35
CA LEU A 283 -5.32 0.17 -12.03
C LEU A 283 -5.82 0.97 -13.23
N LEU A 284 -4.91 1.39 -14.12
CA LEU A 284 -5.24 2.10 -15.36
C LEU A 284 -6.11 1.23 -16.28
N ALA A 285 -5.87 -0.08 -16.35
CA ALA A 285 -6.63 -0.99 -17.19
C ALA A 285 -8.09 -1.17 -16.74
N ILE A 286 -8.44 -0.72 -15.53
CA ILE A 286 -9.82 -0.71 -15.02
C ILE A 286 -10.53 0.59 -15.44
N ILE A 287 -9.77 1.65 -15.70
CA ILE A 287 -10.28 2.96 -16.12
C ILE A 287 -10.52 2.99 -17.63
N LEU A 288 -9.61 2.42 -18.44
CA LEU A 288 -9.75 2.32 -19.89
C LEU A 288 -10.84 1.32 -20.29
#